data_AF-A0A9P5CHE9-F1
#
_entry.id   AF-A0A9P5CHE9-F1
#
_cell.length_a   1.000
_cell.length_b   1.000
_cell.length_c   1.000
_cell.angle_alpha   90.00
_cell.angle_beta   90.00
_cell.angle_gamma   90.00
#
_symmetry.space_group_name_H-M   'P 1'
#
loop_
_entity.id
_entity.type
_entity.pdbx_description
1 polymer ?
#
loop_
_entity_poly.entity_id
_entity_poly.type
_entity_poly.pdbx_seq_one_letter_code
_entity_poly.pdbx_strand_id
1 'polypeptide(L)' 'PEWYSHKDCDEITPAGDTAAIVVDARTNEAAIRIFDSTTKERVGFVGIEEQGNVVIVPWRDGWYYFCTRSPRVAHVKK' A
#
# COMPACT_ATOMS: atom_id res chain seq x y z
N PRO A 1 10.65 9.64 2.68
CA PRO A 1 9.59 8.83 2.03
C PRO A 1 9.62 9.13 0.53
N GLU A 2 9.66 8.09 -0.30
CA GLU A 2 9.57 8.24 -1.75
C GLU A 2 8.15 7.92 -2.20
N TRP A 3 7.51 8.84 -2.95
CA TRP A 3 6.11 8.74 -3.34
C TRP A 3 5.98 8.22 -4.76
N TYR A 4 5.06 7.27 -4.95
CA TYR A 4 4.74 6.66 -6.22
C TYR A 4 3.25 6.84 -6.52
N SER A 5 2.94 7.04 -7.80
CA SER A 5 1.58 6.95 -8.32
C SER A 5 1.46 5.64 -9.08
N HIS A 6 0.64 4.74 -8.57
CA HIS A 6 0.39 3.44 -9.18
C HIS A 6 -0.79 3.49 -10.15
N LYS A 7 -0.89 2.48 -10.99
CA LYS A 7 -2.01 2.24 -11.89
C LYS A 7 -2.95 1.18 -11.32
N ASP A 8 -4.13 1.11 -11.90
CA ASP A 8 -5.08 0.04 -11.57
C ASP A 8 -4.48 -1.32 -11.91
N CYS A 9 -4.71 -2.28 -11.02
CA CYS A 9 -4.14 -3.62 -11.07
C CYS A 9 -2.62 -3.73 -10.95
N ASP A 10 -1.91 -2.66 -10.58
CA ASP A 10 -0.48 -2.77 -10.22
C ASP A 10 -0.31 -3.68 -9.00
N GLU A 11 0.59 -4.65 -9.12
CA GLU A 11 1.08 -5.46 -8.01
C GLU A 11 2.49 -5.00 -7.64
N ILE A 12 2.66 -4.56 -6.40
CA ILE A 12 3.90 -3.94 -5.95
C ILE A 12 4.47 -4.72 -4.76
N THR A 13 5.73 -5.11 -4.90
CA THR A 13 6.55 -5.63 -3.81
C THR A 13 7.51 -4.53 -3.39
N PRO A 14 7.30 -3.87 -2.24
CA PRO A 14 8.24 -2.88 -1.72
C PRO A 14 9.64 -3.47 -1.50
N ALA A 15 10.65 -2.60 -1.51
CA ALA A 15 12.03 -3.00 -1.28
C ALA A 15 12.21 -3.59 0.13
N GLY A 16 13.17 -4.52 0.29
CA GLY A 16 13.42 -5.19 1.59
C GLY A 16 13.91 -4.28 2.72
N ASP A 17 14.24 -3.03 2.42
CA ASP A 17 14.56 -1.98 3.41
C ASP A 17 13.32 -1.14 3.80
N THR A 18 12.11 -1.51 3.38
CA THR A 18 10.86 -0.80 3.72
C THR A 18 10.43 -1.09 5.17
N ALA A 19 10.25 -0.03 5.97
CA ALA A 19 9.73 -0.09 7.33
C ALA A 19 8.21 0.14 7.41
N ALA A 20 7.67 0.97 6.52
CA ALA A 20 6.24 1.26 6.44
C ALA A 20 5.88 1.76 5.03
N ILE A 21 4.61 1.63 4.67
CA ILE A 21 4.02 2.34 3.54
C ILE A 21 3.07 3.42 4.03
N VAL A 22 2.93 4.49 3.24
CA VAL A 22 2.00 5.58 3.51
C VAL A 22 1.03 5.68 2.34
N VAL A 23 -0.26 5.54 2.58
CA VAL A 23 -1.30 5.59 1.56
C VAL A 23 -2.01 6.94 1.64
N ASP A 24 -2.03 7.68 0.53
CA ASP A 24 -2.75 8.96 0.43
C ASP A 24 -4.21 8.72 0.04
N ALA A 25 -5.09 8.66 1.05
CA ALA A 25 -6.53 8.43 0.90
C ALA A 25 -7.35 9.72 1.04
N ARG A 26 -6.72 10.90 1.00
CA ARG A 26 -7.40 12.19 1.27
C ARG A 26 -8.51 12.51 0.27
N THR A 27 -8.27 12.24 -1.01
CA THR A 27 -9.18 12.62 -2.11
C THR A 27 -9.41 11.48 -3.09
N ASN A 28 -8.82 10.32 -2.84
CA ASN A 28 -8.69 9.25 -3.82
C ASN A 28 -9.63 8.09 -3.47
N GLU A 29 -10.52 7.72 -4.39
CA GLU A 29 -11.36 6.51 -4.30
C GLU A 29 -10.57 5.22 -4.67
N ALA A 30 -9.25 5.26 -4.58
CA ALA A 30 -8.38 4.10 -4.77
C ALA A 30 -8.22 3.31 -3.49
N ALA A 31 -7.78 2.07 -3.63
CA ALA A 31 -7.54 1.18 -2.51
C ALA A 31 -6.27 0.36 -2.74
N ILE A 32 -5.70 -0.15 -1.66
CA ILE A 32 -4.69 -1.19 -1.70
C ILE A 32 -5.13 -2.41 -0.88
N ARG A 33 -4.92 -3.61 -1.42
CA ARG A 33 -5.04 -4.88 -0.69
C ARG A 33 -3.65 -5.42 -0.43
N ILE A 34 -3.36 -5.78 0.81
CA ILE A 34 -2.04 -6.22 1.24
C ILE A 34 -2.08 -7.72 1.48
N PHE A 35 -1.10 -8.44 0.96
CA PHE A 35 -1.02 -9.89 1.00
C PHE A 35 0.34 -10.35 1.51
N ASP A 36 0.35 -11.49 2.19
CA ASP A 36 1.57 -12.20 2.50
C ASP A 36 1.97 -13.11 1.33
N SER A 37 3.19 -12.95 0.82
CA SER A 37 3.67 -13.74 -0.32
C SER A 37 3.86 -15.23 -0.01
N THR A 38 4.03 -15.58 1.26
CA THR A 38 4.24 -16.96 1.73
C THR A 38 2.92 -17.71 1.83
N THR A 39 1.94 -17.13 2.55
CA THR A 39 0.65 -17.79 2.80
C THR A 39 -0.38 -17.53 1.70
N LYS A 40 -0.14 -16.50 0.86
CA LYS A 40 -1.10 -15.97 -0.13
C LYS A 40 -2.37 -15.39 0.50
N GLU A 41 -2.38 -15.19 1.80
CA GLU A 41 -3.52 -14.62 2.51
C GLU A 41 -3.49 -13.09 2.47
N ARG A 42 -4.69 -12.49 2.50
CA ARG A 42 -4.84 -11.04 2.66
C ARG A 42 -4.60 -10.67 4.13
N VAL A 43 -3.62 -9.82 4.38
CA VAL A 43 -3.21 -9.37 5.72
C VAL A 43 -3.61 -7.94 6.03
N GLY A 44 -4.03 -7.17 5.03
CA GLY A 44 -4.44 -5.78 5.22
C GLY A 44 -5.22 -5.22 4.05
N PHE A 45 -5.85 -4.07 4.30
CA PHE A 45 -6.59 -3.31 3.31
C PHE A 45 -6.61 -1.84 3.72
N VAL A 46 -6.48 -0.95 2.74
CA VAL A 46 -6.74 0.48 2.89
C VAL A 46 -7.64 0.87 1.74
N GLY A 47 -8.90 1.20 2.02
CA GLY A 47 -9.90 1.58 1.03
C GLY A 47 -10.59 2.91 1.34
N ILE A 48 -11.82 3.04 0.82
CA ILE A 48 -12.62 4.28 0.91
C ILE A 48 -13.05 4.60 2.35
N GLU A 49 -13.02 3.63 3.26
CA GLU A 49 -13.25 3.85 4.68
C GLU A 49 -12.25 4.82 5.31
N GLU A 50 -11.08 5.00 4.67
CA GLU A 50 -10.04 5.94 5.08
C GLU A 50 -10.09 7.29 4.33
N GLN A 51 -11.18 7.58 3.63
CA GLN A 51 -11.32 8.82 2.87
C GLN A 51 -11.13 10.05 3.76
N GLY A 52 -10.26 10.96 3.32
CA GLY A 52 -9.87 12.16 4.07
C GLY A 52 -8.61 11.99 4.92
N ASN A 53 -8.10 10.77 5.07
CA ASN A 53 -6.91 10.47 5.87
C ASN A 53 -5.66 10.23 5.02
N VAL A 54 -4.52 10.22 5.71
CA VAL A 54 -3.26 9.64 5.23
C VAL A 54 -2.93 8.48 6.16
N VAL A 55 -2.86 7.27 5.62
CA VAL A 55 -2.78 6.05 6.41
C VAL A 55 -1.35 5.53 6.41
N ILE A 56 -0.80 5.28 7.59
CA ILE A 56 0.51 4.64 7.74
C ILE A 56 0.28 3.16 8.04
N VAL A 57 0.86 2.29 7.23
CA VAL A 57 0.79 0.84 7.42
C VAL A 57 2.20 0.32 7.72
N PRO A 58 2.47 -0.20 8.93
CA PRO A 58 3.72 -0.89 9.23
C PRO A 58 3.96 -2.02 8.23
N TRP A 59 5.19 -2.13 7.74
CA TRP A 59 5.51 -3.09 6.69
C TRP A 59 6.29 -4.28 7.22
N ARG A 60 6.05 -5.45 6.64
CA ARG A 60 6.80 -6.68 6.88
C ARG A 60 7.40 -7.17 5.58
N ASP A 61 8.65 -7.62 5.65
CA ASP A 61 9.31 -8.25 4.52
C ASP A 61 8.51 -9.47 4.05
N GLY A 62 8.42 -9.65 2.73
CA GLY A 62 7.58 -10.69 2.12
C GLY A 62 6.11 -10.32 1.95
N TRP A 63 5.68 -9.11 2.33
CA TRP A 63 4.38 -8.59 1.92
C TRP A 63 4.45 -7.91 0.55
N TYR A 64 3.33 -7.93 -0.17
CA TYR A 64 3.10 -7.18 -1.40
C TYR A 64 1.71 -6.54 -1.35
N TYR A 65 1.46 -5.52 -2.17
CA TYR A 65 0.12 -4.93 -2.29
C TYR A 65 -0.36 -4.86 -3.73
N PHE A 66 -1.66 -5.06 -3.89
CA PHE A 66 -2.39 -4.92 -5.15
C PHE A 66 -3.21 -3.64 -5.14
N CYS A 67 -3.07 -2.84 -6.20
CA CYS A 67 -3.72 -1.56 -6.36
C CYS A 67 -5.09 -1.71 -7.02
N THR A 68 -6.09 -0.98 -6.51
CA THR A 68 -7.37 -0.76 -7.19
C THR A 68 -7.51 0.72 -7.50
N ARG A 69 -7.78 1.05 -8.77
CA ARG A 69 -7.59 2.37 -9.37
C ARG A 69 -6.15 2.85 -9.21
N SER A 70 -5.92 4.16 -9.12
CA SER A 70 -4.58 4.75 -9.12
C SER A 70 -4.21 5.31 -7.73
N PRO A 71 -3.84 4.46 -6.75
CA PRO A 71 -3.44 4.94 -5.44
C PRO A 71 -2.09 5.64 -5.51
N ARG A 72 -1.90 6.60 -4.59
CA ARG A 72 -0.60 7.20 -4.34
C ARG A 72 -0.04 6.65 -3.03
N VAL A 73 1.12 6.00 -3.11
CA VAL A 73 1.73 5.29 -1.98
C VAL A 73 3.17 5.76 -1.82
N ALA A 74 3.59 6.04 -0.60
CA ALA A 74 4.98 6.29 -0.26
C ALA A 74 5.60 5.08 0.44
N HIS A 75 6.88 4.82 0.16
CA HIS A 75 7.67 3.84 0.91
C HIS A 75 8.59 4.58 1.89
N VAL A 76 8.59 4.13 3.13
CA VAL A 76 9.46 4.64 4.21
C VAL A 76 10.53 3.60 4.45
N LYS A 77 11.81 4.01 4.39
CA LYS A 77 12.95 3.12 4.65
C LYS A 77 13.20 2.96 6.16
N LYS A 78 13.81 1.84 6.53
CA LYS A 78 14.36 1.54 7.86
C LYS A 78 15.44 2.55 8.25
#